data_AF-A0A1Q7ECY6-F1
#
_entry.id   AF-A0A1Q7ECY6-F1
#
_cell.length_a   1.000
_cell.length_b   1.000
_cell.length_c   1.000
_cell.angle_alpha   90.00
_cell.angle_beta   90.00
_cell.angle_gamma   90.00
#
_symmetry.space_group_name_H-M   'P 1'
#
loop_
_entity.id
_entity.type
_entity.pdbx_description
1 polymer ?
#
loop_
_entity_poly.entity_id
_entity_poly.type
_entity_poly.pdbx_seq_one_letter_code
_entity_poly.pdbx_strand_id
1 'polypeptide(L)'
;MSACLLALALLQVGVGTPVDEGVLVVRVDTLEVARESFRLTHGRLSRGDAGWTLATTIRYDRARPVIVLAPILEVNSDTMPATLQYDVADPRQPSRILGELGRGRFTVRLVARATERATTRCSGCTSSRAGGRRLSLPR
;
A
#
# COMPACT_ATOMS: atom_id res chain seq x y z
N MET A 1 25.36 -24.96 -20.62
CA MET A 1 25.42 -24.22 -19.33
C MET A 1 25.22 -22.71 -19.48
N SER A 2 25.72 -22.07 -20.55
CA SER A 2 25.59 -20.61 -20.74
C SER A 2 24.15 -20.10 -21.01
N ALA A 3 23.32 -20.90 -21.72
CA ALA A 3 21.95 -20.50 -22.06
C ALA A 3 21.01 -20.44 -20.84
N CYS A 4 21.21 -21.32 -19.83
CA CYS A 4 20.43 -21.28 -18.60
C CYS A 4 20.74 -20.03 -17.75
N LEU A 5 21.99 -19.57 -17.75
CA LEU A 5 22.40 -18.36 -17.03
C LEU A 5 21.79 -17.09 -17.67
N LEU A 6 21.71 -17.04 -19.01
CA LEU A 6 21.04 -15.96 -19.73
C LEU A 6 19.52 -15.96 -19.49
N ALA A 7 18.89 -17.13 -19.44
CA ALA A 7 17.47 -17.25 -19.11
C ALA A 7 17.17 -16.81 -17.67
N LEU A 8 18.00 -17.17 -16.68
CA LEU A 8 17.84 -16.68 -15.31
C LEU A 8 18.05 -15.16 -15.20
N ALA A 9 19.04 -14.60 -15.88
CA ALA A 9 19.29 -13.16 -15.88
C ALA A 9 18.11 -12.37 -16.47
N LEU A 10 17.46 -12.91 -17.51
CA LEU A 10 16.26 -12.31 -18.13
C LEU A 10 15.01 -12.43 -17.23
N LEU A 11 14.90 -13.48 -16.40
CA LEU A 11 13.82 -13.56 -15.40
C LEU A 11 13.96 -12.49 -14.31
N GLN A 12 15.19 -12.07 -13.97
CA GLN A 12 15.40 -11.02 -12.97
C GLN A 12 14.96 -9.64 -13.45
N VAL A 13 14.82 -9.42 -14.76
CA VAL A 13 14.32 -8.16 -15.33
C VAL A 13 12.85 -7.91 -14.96
N GLY A 14 12.12 -8.94 -14.54
CA GLY A 14 10.73 -8.82 -14.06
C GLY A 14 10.61 -8.22 -12.65
N VAL A 15 11.67 -8.29 -11.84
CA VAL A 15 11.71 -7.67 -10.52
C VAL A 15 12.34 -6.29 -10.70
N GLY A 16 11.50 -5.27 -10.88
CA GLY A 16 11.94 -3.90 -11.10
C GLY A 16 13.06 -3.51 -10.13
N THR A 17 14.11 -2.87 -10.64
CA THR A 17 15.22 -2.41 -9.81
C THR A 17 14.70 -1.41 -8.77
N PRO A 18 15.13 -1.50 -7.49
CA PRO A 18 14.75 -0.51 -6.49
C PRO A 18 15.21 0.87 -6.94
N VAL A 19 14.24 1.78 -7.06
CA VAL A 19 14.47 3.19 -7.36
C VAL A 19 14.82 3.93 -6.07
N ASP A 20 14.19 3.51 -4.96
CA ASP A 20 14.49 4.00 -3.62
C ASP A 20 14.27 2.88 -2.59
N GLU A 21 15.04 2.90 -1.52
CA GLU A 21 14.87 2.03 -0.37
C GLU A 21 15.46 2.68 0.87
N GLY A 22 14.83 2.43 2.01
CA GLY A 22 15.27 3.10 3.22
C GLY A 22 14.54 2.66 4.47
N VAL A 23 14.86 3.37 5.54
CA VAL A 23 14.26 3.17 6.85
C VAL A 23 13.74 4.50 7.38
N LEU A 24 12.46 4.55 7.70
CA LEU A 24 11.83 5.64 8.44
C LEU A 24 11.67 5.19 9.90
N VAL A 25 12.21 5.99 10.83
CA VAL A 25 12.06 5.75 12.27
C VAL A 25 11.20 6.86 12.86
N VAL A 26 10.13 6.48 13.54
CA VAL A 26 9.27 7.41 14.28
C VAL A 26 9.62 7.30 15.76
N ARG A 27 9.92 8.45 16.37
CA ARG A 27 10.22 8.55 17.79
C ARG A 27 9.26 9.50 18.49
N VAL A 28 8.97 9.21 19.74
CA VAL A 28 8.35 10.15 20.69
C VAL A 28 9.36 10.33 21.80
N ASP A 29 9.81 11.57 21.99
CA ASP A 29 10.99 11.91 22.78
C ASP A 29 12.23 11.14 22.27
N THR A 30 12.78 10.23 23.07
CA THR A 30 13.91 9.37 22.72
C THR A 30 13.51 7.93 22.41
N LEU A 31 12.23 7.59 22.55
CA LEU A 31 11.72 6.24 22.38
C LEU A 31 11.26 6.00 20.94
N GLU A 32 11.79 4.97 20.32
CA GLU A 32 11.31 4.47 19.04
C GLU A 32 9.91 3.87 19.20
N VAL A 33 8.94 4.42 18.48
CA VAL A 33 7.54 3.98 18.52
C VAL A 33 7.16 3.21 17.28
N ALA A 34 7.84 3.48 16.16
CA ALA A 34 7.69 2.71 14.94
C ALA A 34 8.98 2.70 14.12
N ARG A 35 9.21 1.60 13.42
CA ARG A 35 10.25 1.48 12.40
C ARG A 35 9.65 0.92 11.14
N GLU A 36 9.78 1.66 10.05
CA GLU A 36 9.37 1.28 8.72
C GLU A 36 10.60 1.05 7.86
N SER A 37 10.73 -0.14 7.27
CA SER A 37 11.63 -0.38 6.14
C SER A 37 10.80 -0.40 4.87
N PHE A 38 11.18 0.37 3.86
CA PHE A 38 10.46 0.45 2.59
C PHE A 38 11.38 0.20 1.40
N ARG A 39 10.77 -0.27 0.31
CA ARG A 39 11.37 -0.38 -1.01
C ARG A 39 10.38 0.09 -2.05
N LEU A 40 10.82 1.00 -2.90
CA LEU A 40 10.09 1.51 -4.06
C LEU A 40 10.74 0.96 -5.32
N THR A 41 9.99 0.23 -6.13
CA THR A 41 10.44 -0.26 -7.43
C THR A 41 9.57 0.31 -8.54
N HIS A 42 10.15 0.49 -9.72
CA HIS A 42 9.41 0.75 -10.95
C HIS A 42 9.59 -0.45 -11.87
N GLY A 43 8.50 -0.94 -12.46
CA GLY A 43 8.54 -2.13 -13.30
C GLY A 43 7.16 -2.68 -13.60
N ARG A 44 7.10 -4.00 -13.83
CA ARG A 44 5.87 -4.70 -14.13
C ARG A 44 5.10 -5.00 -12.84
N LEU A 45 3.85 -4.57 -12.79
CA LEU A 45 2.91 -4.85 -11.70
C LEU A 45 2.37 -6.29 -11.80
N SER A 46 1.74 -6.77 -10.73
CA SER A 46 1.13 -8.10 -10.67
C SER A 46 0.05 -8.34 -11.74
N ARG A 47 -0.62 -7.27 -12.20
CA ARG A 47 -1.61 -7.33 -13.30
C ARG A 47 -0.99 -7.30 -14.70
N GLY A 48 0.32 -7.13 -14.78
CA GLY A 48 1.06 -7.13 -16.04
C GLY A 48 1.33 -5.75 -16.64
N ASP A 49 0.66 -4.70 -16.16
CA ASP A 49 0.89 -3.30 -16.54
C ASP A 49 2.22 -2.77 -15.97
N ALA A 50 2.72 -1.66 -16.52
CA ALA A 50 3.87 -0.95 -15.96
C ALA A 50 3.43 0.05 -14.88
N GLY A 51 4.21 0.15 -13.80
CA GLY A 51 3.94 1.08 -12.73
C GLY A 51 4.95 0.99 -11.59
N TRP A 52 4.51 1.38 -10.41
CA TRP A 52 5.30 1.47 -9.19
C TRP A 52 4.81 0.47 -8.15
N THR A 53 5.73 -0.19 -7.47
CA THR A 53 5.43 -1.01 -6.30
C THR A 53 6.13 -0.41 -5.08
N LEU A 54 5.36 -0.05 -4.07
CA LEU A 54 5.85 0.28 -2.74
C LEU A 54 5.59 -0.91 -1.82
N ALA A 55 6.66 -1.54 -1.34
CA ALA A 55 6.60 -2.58 -0.33
C ALA A 55 7.20 -2.05 0.98
N THR A 56 6.47 -2.20 2.08
CA THR A 56 6.89 -1.69 3.39
C THR A 56 6.65 -2.74 4.48
N THR A 57 7.51 -2.72 5.50
CA THR A 57 7.35 -3.47 6.74
C THR A 57 7.51 -2.51 7.90
N ILE A 58 6.45 -2.36 8.69
CA ILE A 58 6.38 -1.43 9.80
C ILE A 58 6.23 -2.22 11.09
N ARG A 59 7.14 -2.02 12.04
CA ARG A 59 7.02 -2.53 13.40
C ARG A 59 6.51 -1.41 14.28
N TYR A 60 5.34 -1.60 14.90
CA TYR A 60 4.77 -0.64 15.84
C TYR A 60 5.05 -1.07 17.27
N ASP A 61 6.14 -0.55 17.82
CA ASP A 61 6.67 -0.97 19.12
C ASP A 61 6.04 -0.21 20.30
N ARG A 62 5.07 0.68 20.07
CA ARG A 62 4.33 1.36 21.15
C ARG A 62 3.17 0.53 21.71
N ALA A 63 2.64 -0.43 20.95
CA ALA A 63 1.63 -1.38 21.42
C ALA A 63 2.28 -2.65 22.01
N ARG A 64 1.58 -3.29 22.95
CA ARG A 64 1.94 -4.62 23.47
C ARG A 64 0.75 -5.58 23.32
N PRO A 65 0.88 -6.68 22.56
CA PRO A 65 2.08 -7.14 21.85
C PRO A 65 2.45 -6.21 20.67
N VAL A 66 3.67 -6.35 20.16
CA VAL A 66 4.11 -5.64 18.96
C VAL A 66 3.22 -6.02 17.79
N ILE A 67 2.81 -5.01 17.01
CA ILE A 67 2.03 -5.20 15.79
C ILE A 67 2.96 -4.95 14.60
N VAL A 68 2.95 -5.85 13.62
CA VAL A 68 3.67 -5.67 12.37
C VAL A 68 2.69 -5.42 11.24
N LEU A 69 2.95 -4.39 10.45
CA LEU A 69 2.16 -4.00 9.29
C LEU A 69 3.01 -4.24 8.06
N ALA A 70 2.49 -4.93 7.05
CA ALA A 70 3.21 -5.16 5.80
C ALA A 70 2.37 -4.74 4.58
N PRO A 71 2.28 -3.43 4.29
CA PRO A 71 1.66 -2.94 3.06
C PRO A 71 2.49 -3.25 1.81
N ILE A 72 1.80 -3.66 0.76
CA ILE A 72 2.27 -3.68 -0.63
C ILE A 72 1.24 -2.89 -1.44
N LEU A 73 1.66 -1.77 -2.01
CA LEU A 73 0.83 -0.92 -2.86
C LEU A 73 1.41 -0.94 -4.27
N GLU A 74 0.58 -1.33 -5.24
CA GLU A 74 0.89 -1.16 -6.66
C GLU A 74 0.13 0.04 -7.19
N VAL A 75 0.83 0.87 -7.94
CA VAL A 75 0.29 2.09 -8.54
C VAL A 75 0.61 2.08 -10.02
N ASN A 76 -0.39 2.29 -10.86
CA ASN A 76 -0.21 2.43 -12.30
C ASN A 76 0.64 3.65 -12.64
N SER A 77 1.13 3.71 -13.88
CA SER A 77 1.89 4.86 -14.39
C SER A 77 1.10 6.19 -14.37
N ASP A 78 -0.23 6.13 -14.38
CA ASP A 78 -1.13 7.29 -14.23
C ASP A 78 -1.35 7.70 -12.75
N THR A 79 -0.61 7.10 -11.81
CA THR A 79 -0.71 7.28 -10.36
C THR A 79 -1.99 6.74 -9.72
N MET A 80 -2.84 6.02 -10.47
CA MET A 80 -3.99 5.34 -9.89
C MET A 80 -3.57 4.08 -9.13
N PRO A 81 -4.08 3.85 -7.90
CA PRO A 81 -3.79 2.63 -7.15
C PRO A 81 -4.39 1.44 -7.90
N ALA A 82 -3.56 0.44 -8.21
CA ALA A 82 -3.95 -0.77 -8.94
C ALA A 82 -4.36 -1.88 -7.97
N THR A 83 -3.49 -2.16 -6.99
CA THR A 83 -3.73 -3.14 -5.94
C THR A 83 -3.18 -2.65 -4.61
N LEU A 84 -3.79 -3.11 -3.52
CA LEU A 84 -3.28 -2.94 -2.16
C LEU A 84 -3.38 -4.29 -1.45
N GLN A 85 -2.30 -4.75 -0.86
CA GLN A 85 -2.33 -5.76 0.18
C GLN A 85 -1.78 -5.14 1.44
N TYR A 86 -2.54 -5.18 2.52
CA TYR A 86 -2.11 -4.68 3.81
C TYR A 86 -2.31 -5.77 4.83
N ASP A 87 -1.22 -6.45 5.18
CA ASP A 87 -1.23 -7.42 6.26
C ASP A 87 -1.04 -6.74 7.62
N VAL A 88 -1.91 -7.07 8.57
CA VAL A 88 -1.83 -6.64 9.97
C VAL A 88 -1.57 -7.89 10.82
N ALA A 89 -0.31 -8.12 11.15
CA ALA A 89 0.13 -9.17 12.06
C ALA A 89 0.01 -8.68 13.51
N ASP A 90 -1.24 -8.53 13.98
CA ASP A 90 -1.56 -8.45 15.40
C ASP A 90 -1.72 -9.88 15.96
N PRO A 91 -0.91 -10.31 16.94
CA PRO A 91 -1.01 -11.64 17.54
C PRO A 91 -2.39 -11.97 18.14
N ARG A 92 -3.17 -10.94 18.51
CA ARG A 92 -4.52 -11.12 19.06
C ARG A 92 -5.58 -11.21 17.97
N GLN A 93 -5.44 -10.42 16.91
CA GLN A 93 -6.45 -10.24 15.86
C GLN A 93 -5.79 -10.03 14.49
N PRO A 94 -5.23 -11.07 13.86
CA PRO A 94 -4.65 -10.94 12.54
C PRO A 94 -5.74 -10.55 11.53
N SER A 95 -5.41 -9.61 10.67
CA SER A 95 -6.31 -9.15 9.60
C SER A 95 -5.54 -8.74 8.36
N ARG A 96 -6.26 -8.62 7.26
CA ARG A 96 -5.74 -8.20 5.97
C ARG A 96 -6.72 -7.25 5.31
N ILE A 97 -6.20 -6.16 4.74
CA ILE A 97 -6.99 -5.28 3.88
C ILE A 97 -6.50 -5.49 2.45
N LEU A 98 -7.43 -5.81 1.54
CA LEU A 98 -7.18 -5.99 0.12
C LEU A 98 -7.86 -4.85 -0.64
N GLY A 99 -7.12 -4.19 -1.51
CA GLY A 99 -7.63 -3.16 -2.41
C GLY A 99 -7.40 -3.57 -3.85
N GLU A 100 -8.38 -3.29 -4.71
CA GLU A 100 -8.30 -3.63 -6.12
C GLU A 100 -9.01 -2.59 -6.98
N LEU A 101 -8.32 -2.14 -8.04
CA LEU A 101 -8.92 -1.34 -9.10
C LEU A 101 -9.71 -2.23 -10.07
N GLY A 102 -11.02 -2.05 -10.07
CA GLY A 102 -11.92 -2.60 -11.09
C GLY A 102 -12.24 -1.58 -12.18
N ARG A 103 -13.42 -1.68 -12.78
CA ARG A 103 -13.92 -0.78 -13.85
C ARG A 103 -14.16 0.65 -13.33
N GLY A 104 -13.10 1.42 -13.10
CA GLY A 104 -13.14 2.82 -12.65
C GLY A 104 -13.41 3.03 -11.16
N ARG A 105 -13.27 1.98 -10.34
CA ARG A 105 -13.46 2.06 -8.88
C ARG A 105 -12.42 1.23 -8.16
N PHE A 106 -11.88 1.78 -7.07
CA PHE A 106 -11.01 1.05 -6.18
C PHE A 106 -11.86 0.46 -5.04
N THR A 107 -11.92 -0.86 -4.97
CA THR A 107 -12.69 -1.59 -3.95
C THR A 107 -11.75 -2.08 -2.87
N VAL A 108 -12.12 -1.85 -1.61
CA VAL A 108 -11.35 -2.25 -0.43
C VAL A 108 -12.14 -3.29 0.36
N ARG A 109 -11.50 -4.39 0.74
CA ARG A 109 -12.07 -5.52 1.48
C ARG A 109 -11.20 -5.79 2.72
N LEU A 110 -11.79 -5.72 3.90
CA LEU A 110 -11.18 -6.17 5.15
C LEU A 110 -11.52 -7.65 5.33
N VAL A 111 -10.49 -8.45 5.57
CA VAL A 111 -10.56 -9.88 5.87
C VAL A 111 -9.97 -10.09 7.26
N ALA A 112 -10.78 -10.54 8.20
CA ALA A 112 -10.36 -10.85 9.56
C ALA A 112 -10.97 -12.19 10.01
N ARG A 113 -10.41 -12.80 11.07
CA ARG A 113 -10.79 -14.13 11.57
C ARG A 113 -12.29 -14.34 11.84
N ALA A 114 -13.06 -13.28 12.04
CA ALA A 114 -14.50 -13.33 12.31
C ALA A 114 -15.33 -12.29 11.52
N THR A 115 -14.76 -11.58 10.56
CA THR A 115 -15.47 -10.50 9.84
C THR A 115 -14.88 -10.27 8.46
N GLU A 116 -15.75 -10.21 7.45
CA GLU A 116 -15.42 -9.67 6.12
C GLU A 116 -16.25 -8.40 5.89
N ARG A 117 -15.61 -7.29 5.49
CA ARG A 117 -16.31 -6.03 5.16
C ARG A 117 -15.75 -5.44 3.88
N ALA A 118 -16.63 -5.03 2.97
CA ALA A 118 -16.23 -4.39 1.71
C ALA A 118 -16.76 -2.96 1.62
N THR A 119 -15.93 -2.04 1.14
CA THR A 119 -16.30 -0.66 0.82
C THR A 119 -15.67 -0.26 -0.51
N THR A 120 -16.37 0.51 -1.34
CA THR A 120 -15.86 0.94 -2.65
C THR A 120 -15.74 2.46 -2.71
N ARG A 121 -14.68 2.96 -3.34
CA ARG A 121 -14.47 4.39 -3.59
C ARG A 121 -14.29 4.66 -5.09
N CYS A 122 -14.82 5.78 -5.61
CA CYS A 122 -14.54 6.22 -6.97
C CYS A 122 -13.07 6.67 -7.07
N SER A 123 -12.31 6.09 -7.98
CA SER A 123 -10.98 6.59 -8.37
C SER A 123 -11.17 7.75 -9.35
N GLY A 124 -10.68 8.95 -9.00
CA GLY A 124 -10.83 10.17 -9.83
C GLY A 124 -11.79 11.24 -9.30
N CYS A 125 -12.58 10.96 -8.26
CA CYS A 125 -13.32 12.02 -7.56
C CYS A 125 -12.41 12.67 -6.50
N THR A 126 -11.54 13.60 -6.91
CA THR A 126 -11.01 14.58 -5.95
C THR A 126 -12.19 15.31 -5.35
N SER A 127 -12.35 15.23 -4.03
CA SER A 127 -13.36 16.01 -3.33
C SER A 127 -13.02 17.49 -3.51
N SER A 128 -13.66 18.15 -4.47
CA SER A 128 -13.82 19.60 -4.48
C SER A 128 -14.75 19.94 -3.31
N ARG A 129 -14.21 19.93 -2.09
CA ARG A 129 -14.84 20.57 -0.95
C ARG A 129 -14.42 22.03 -0.98
N ALA A 130 -14.95 22.77 -1.94
CA ALA A 130 -14.88 24.21 -1.93
C ALA A 130 -15.62 24.68 -0.67
N GLY A 131 -14.82 25.08 0.33
CA GLY A 131 -15.30 25.75 1.52
C GLY A 131 -15.99 27.04 1.12
N GLY A 132 -17.31 27.03 1.22
CA GLY A 132 -18.16 28.20 1.01
C GLY A 132 -19.28 28.19 2.04
N ARG A 133 -18.93 28.33 3.32
CA ARG A 133 -19.89 28.82 4.32
C ARG A 133 -20.30 30.22 3.84
N ARG A 134 -21.52 30.38 3.37
CA ARG A 134 -22.22 31.66 3.49
C ARG A 134 -23.36 31.45 4.49
N LEU A 135 -23.11 31.90 5.71
CA LEU A 135 -24.10 32.11 6.75
C LEU A 135 -25.15 33.12 6.23
N SER A 136 -26.44 32.79 6.41
CA SER A 136 -27.61 33.64 6.78
C SER A 136 -27.72 35.08 6.22
N LEU A 137 -28.85 35.64 5.77
CA LEU A 137 -30.28 35.54 6.16
C LEU A 137 -31.11 36.45 5.17
N PRO A 138 -32.42 36.70 5.36
CA PRO A 138 -33.45 36.69 4.31
C PRO A 138 -33.75 38.07 3.66
N ARG A 139 -34.45 38.04 2.52
CA ARG A 139 -35.64 38.84 2.21
C ARG A 139 -36.38 38.20 1.04
#